data_AF-A0A1L9RIU9-F1
#
_entry.id   AF-A0A1L9RIU9-F1
#
_cell.length_a   1.000
_cell.length_b   1.000
_cell.length_c   1.000
_cell.angle_alpha   90.00
_cell.angle_beta   90.00
_cell.angle_gamma   90.00
#
_symmetry.space_group_name_H-M   'P 1'
#
loop_
_entity.id
_entity.type
_entity.pdbx_description
1 polymer ?
#
loop_
_entity_poly.entity_id
_entity_poly.type
_entity_poly.pdbx_seq_one_letter_code
_entity_poly.pdbx_strand_id
1 'polypeptide(L)'
;MSPTQADNLPAEPIKLNPIRETLYDENNYWTWLSKIKSALETHNLQDLTNPTIPRPIDPSPQYEHWKRTSQHVGLWLRMNLSPAVLKTLKTTLYADDTFSIIQTLILGDMSVRPKQVWKKAISTRRCQFATVEEYVETFRLLVHEANVLKAPISGYCAAMLLLGEVRGEMPLWACLMELKVTGDEEPVEMTETEFGGLCEGVLGQLRVKRRIEAVCN
;
A
#
# COMPACT_ATOMS: atom_id res chain seq x y z
N MET A 1 -4.26 -24.46 22.60
CA MET A 1 -5.01 -24.46 21.33
C MET A 1 -4.72 -23.14 20.64
N SER A 2 -4.50 -23.13 19.33
CA SER A 2 -4.33 -21.88 18.58
C SER A 2 -5.68 -21.18 18.44
N PRO A 3 -5.72 -19.83 18.51
CA PRO A 3 -6.98 -19.11 18.40
C PRO A 3 -7.58 -19.30 17.02
N THR A 4 -8.91 -19.41 16.96
CA THR A 4 -9.68 -19.56 15.72
C THR A 4 -10.50 -18.32 15.40
N GLN A 5 -10.96 -18.22 14.15
CA GLN A 5 -11.89 -17.16 13.73
C GLN A 5 -13.22 -17.16 14.51
N ALA A 6 -13.52 -18.21 15.29
CA ALA A 6 -14.75 -18.33 16.06
C ALA A 6 -14.65 -17.76 17.49
N ASP A 7 -13.43 -17.60 18.02
CA ASP A 7 -13.21 -17.40 19.46
C ASP A 7 -13.77 -16.07 19.98
N ASN A 8 -13.79 -15.04 19.13
CA ASN A 8 -14.21 -13.68 19.48
C ASN A 8 -15.61 -13.32 18.96
N LEU A 9 -16.34 -14.28 18.37
CA LEU A 9 -17.62 -13.99 17.74
C LEU A 9 -18.68 -13.61 18.79
N PRO A 10 -19.53 -12.61 18.48
CA PRO A 10 -20.67 -12.29 19.33
C PRO A 10 -21.64 -13.47 19.37
N ALA A 11 -22.24 -13.73 20.54
CA ALA A 11 -23.19 -14.83 20.72
C ALA A 11 -24.47 -14.64 19.90
N GLU A 12 -24.91 -13.39 19.74
CA GLU A 12 -26.12 -13.03 19.03
C GLU A 12 -25.83 -12.63 17.57
N PRO A 13 -26.77 -12.88 16.63
CA PRO A 13 -26.64 -12.42 15.25
C PRO A 13 -26.51 -10.89 15.17
N ILE A 14 -25.45 -10.42 14.50
CA ILE A 14 -25.23 -9.00 14.24
C ILE A 14 -25.78 -8.60 12.88
N LYS A 15 -26.47 -7.46 12.84
CA LYS A 15 -26.87 -6.82 11.58
C LYS A 15 -25.83 -5.78 11.17
N LEU A 16 -25.10 -6.06 10.10
CA LEU A 16 -24.17 -5.09 9.51
C LEU A 16 -24.91 -4.14 8.56
N ASN A 17 -24.74 -2.84 8.79
CA ASN A 17 -25.28 -1.82 7.89
C ASN A 17 -24.38 -1.66 6.66
N PRO A 18 -24.93 -1.41 5.45
CA PRO A 18 -24.12 -1.05 4.30
C PRO A 18 -23.27 0.19 4.60
N ILE A 19 -22.01 0.18 4.17
CA ILE A 19 -21.19 1.38 4.21
C ILE A 19 -21.51 2.27 3.01
N ARG A 20 -21.42 3.59 3.17
CA ARG A 20 -21.71 4.54 2.09
C ARG A 20 -20.70 4.48 0.93
N GLU A 21 -19.51 3.96 1.20
CA GLU A 21 -18.41 3.89 0.23
C GLU A 21 -18.45 2.55 -0.49
N THR A 22 -18.79 2.56 -1.78
CA THR A 22 -18.71 1.35 -2.62
C THR A 22 -17.33 1.25 -3.25
N LEU A 23 -16.72 0.06 -3.21
CA LEU A 23 -15.44 -0.20 -3.88
C LEU A 23 -15.62 -0.26 -5.40
N TYR A 24 -14.90 0.59 -6.14
CA TYR A 24 -14.98 0.61 -7.60
C TYR A 24 -13.64 0.32 -8.28
N ASP A 25 -12.53 0.75 -7.71
CA ASP A 25 -11.19 0.45 -8.22
C ASP A 25 -10.12 0.58 -7.12
N GLU A 26 -8.86 0.58 -7.53
CA GLU A 26 -7.72 0.76 -6.64
C GLU A 26 -7.69 2.13 -5.94
N ASN A 27 -8.19 3.18 -6.57
CA ASN A 27 -8.06 4.55 -6.08
C ASN A 27 -8.82 4.78 -4.78
N ASN A 28 -9.96 4.08 -4.57
CA ASN A 28 -10.74 4.18 -3.34
C ASN A 28 -10.57 2.97 -2.41
N TYR A 29 -9.69 2.03 -2.74
CA TYR A 29 -9.49 0.79 -1.98
C TYR A 29 -9.15 1.06 -0.51
N TRP A 30 -8.20 1.96 -0.23
CA TRP A 30 -7.73 2.21 1.14
C TRP A 30 -8.81 2.88 2.02
N THR A 31 -9.57 3.82 1.46
CA THR A 31 -10.71 4.45 2.13
C THR A 31 -11.82 3.43 2.39
N TRP A 32 -12.13 2.58 1.41
CA TRP A 32 -13.08 1.48 1.56
C TRP A 32 -12.62 0.49 2.64
N LEU A 33 -11.36 0.05 2.60
CA LEU A 33 -10.77 -0.89 3.56
C LEU A 33 -10.87 -0.37 4.99
N SER A 34 -10.54 0.90 5.21
CA SER A 34 -10.65 1.54 6.52
C SER A 34 -12.08 1.47 7.06
N LYS A 35 -13.08 1.79 6.23
CA LYS A 35 -14.51 1.72 6.60
C LYS A 35 -14.97 0.29 6.89
N ILE A 36 -14.55 -0.68 6.09
CA ILE A 36 -14.85 -2.10 6.31
C ILE A 36 -14.26 -2.58 7.64
N LYS A 37 -12.99 -2.30 7.91
CA LYS A 37 -12.32 -2.69 9.16
C LYS A 37 -13.04 -2.09 10.37
N SER A 38 -13.31 -0.78 10.36
CA SER A 38 -14.03 -0.14 11.46
C SER A 38 -15.42 -0.72 11.70
N ALA A 39 -16.15 -1.05 10.64
CA ALA A 39 -17.47 -1.69 10.77
C ALA A 39 -17.39 -3.08 11.40
N LEU A 40 -16.41 -3.90 11.00
CA LEU A 40 -16.23 -5.24 11.55
C LEU A 40 -15.70 -5.22 12.99
N GLU A 41 -14.72 -4.36 13.29
CA GLU A 41 -14.14 -4.20 14.63
C GLU A 41 -15.19 -3.75 15.66
N THR A 42 -16.12 -2.88 15.26
CA THR A 42 -17.22 -2.42 16.14
C THR A 42 -18.12 -3.58 16.62
N HIS A 43 -18.09 -4.71 15.91
CA HIS A 43 -18.91 -5.88 16.20
C HIS A 43 -18.10 -7.14 16.54
N ASN A 44 -16.79 -7.02 16.74
CA ASN A 44 -15.87 -8.16 16.96
C ASN A 44 -15.88 -9.20 15.82
N LEU A 45 -15.98 -8.74 14.57
CA LEU A 45 -16.05 -9.59 13.37
C LEU A 45 -14.79 -9.54 12.49
N GLN A 46 -13.77 -8.77 12.89
CA GLN A 46 -12.56 -8.54 12.10
C GLN A 46 -11.81 -9.84 11.74
N ASP A 47 -11.81 -10.81 12.66
CA ASP A 47 -11.09 -12.08 12.51
C ASP A 47 -11.64 -12.91 11.35
N LEU A 48 -12.93 -12.76 11.01
CA LEU A 48 -13.58 -13.48 9.91
C LEU A 48 -13.03 -13.13 8.53
N THR A 49 -12.36 -11.99 8.40
CA THR A 49 -11.73 -11.56 7.13
C THR A 49 -10.23 -11.84 7.08
N ASN A 50 -9.66 -12.38 8.16
CA ASN A 50 -8.24 -12.64 8.26
C ASN A 50 -7.92 -14.10 7.90
N PRO A 51 -7.34 -14.39 6.72
CA PRO A 51 -7.01 -15.75 6.30
C PRO A 51 -5.86 -16.37 7.10
N THR A 52 -5.10 -15.59 7.89
CA THR A 52 -4.03 -16.13 8.72
C THR A 52 -4.54 -16.75 10.03
N ILE A 53 -5.78 -16.45 10.41
CA ILE A 53 -6.42 -17.05 11.58
C ILE A 53 -7.12 -18.33 11.10
N PRO A 54 -6.82 -19.50 11.68
CA PRO A 54 -7.44 -20.74 11.27
C PRO A 54 -8.95 -20.72 11.52
N ARG A 55 -9.70 -21.32 10.60
CA ARG A 55 -11.12 -21.60 10.77
C ARG A 55 -11.31 -22.64 11.88
N PRO A 56 -12.43 -22.60 12.63
CA PRO A 56 -12.77 -23.70 13.53
C PRO A 56 -12.91 -25.00 12.73
N ILE A 57 -12.53 -26.11 13.35
CA ILE A 57 -12.64 -27.45 12.74
C ILE A 57 -14.07 -27.96 12.93
N ASP A 58 -14.64 -28.61 11.91
CA ASP A 58 -15.90 -29.36 11.99
C ASP A 58 -15.61 -30.74 12.62
N PRO A 59 -16.31 -31.19 13.69
CA PRO A 59 -17.56 -30.66 14.27
C PRO A 59 -17.38 -29.97 15.64
N SER A 60 -16.61 -28.88 15.70
CA SER A 60 -16.57 -28.08 16.93
C SER A 60 -17.92 -27.40 17.20
N PRO A 61 -18.31 -27.22 18.47
CA PRO A 61 -19.57 -26.54 18.84
C PRO A 61 -19.71 -25.13 18.25
N GLN A 62 -18.59 -24.48 17.96
CA GLN A 62 -18.53 -23.11 17.43
C GLN A 62 -18.54 -23.06 15.90
N TYR A 63 -18.33 -24.20 15.21
CA TYR A 63 -18.22 -24.25 13.75
C TYR A 63 -19.48 -23.72 13.06
N GLU A 64 -20.67 -24.17 13.48
CA GLU A 64 -21.93 -23.77 12.86
C GLU A 64 -22.23 -22.28 13.06
N HIS A 65 -21.88 -21.73 14.23
CA HIS A 65 -22.02 -20.30 14.50
C HIS A 65 -21.07 -19.47 13.63
N TRP A 66 -19.79 -19.87 13.59
CA TRP A 66 -18.79 -19.26 12.72
C TRP A 66 -19.20 -19.33 11.24
N LYS A 67 -19.66 -20.48 10.77
CA LYS A 67 -20.06 -20.72 9.38
C LYS A 67 -21.14 -19.75 8.93
N ARG A 68 -22.22 -19.63 9.72
CA ARG A 68 -23.33 -18.70 9.42
C ARG A 68 -22.87 -17.25 9.45
N THR A 69 -22.06 -16.89 10.45
CA THR A 69 -21.57 -15.52 10.62
C THR A 69 -20.60 -15.13 9.49
N SER A 70 -19.68 -16.02 9.13
CA SER A 70 -18.74 -15.85 8.03
C SER A 70 -19.44 -15.73 6.68
N GLN A 71 -20.47 -16.55 6.42
CA GLN A 71 -21.31 -16.42 5.22
C GLN A 71 -22.05 -15.07 5.18
N HIS A 72 -22.61 -14.63 6.32
CA HIS A 72 -23.28 -13.34 6.41
C HIS A 72 -22.33 -12.17 6.12
N VAL A 73 -21.14 -12.17 6.72
CA VAL A 73 -20.11 -11.15 6.47
C VAL A 73 -19.65 -11.19 5.01
N GLY A 74 -19.47 -12.38 4.42
CA GLY A 74 -19.14 -12.53 3.00
C GLY A 74 -20.19 -11.89 2.08
N LEU A 75 -21.48 -12.11 2.35
CA LEU A 75 -22.57 -11.44 1.61
C LEU A 75 -22.55 -9.93 1.82
N TRP A 76 -22.36 -9.48 3.06
CA TRP A 76 -22.28 -8.05 3.36
C TRP A 76 -21.10 -7.38 2.65
N LEU A 77 -19.92 -7.99 2.59
CA LEU A 77 -18.78 -7.46 1.82
C LEU A 77 -19.16 -7.22 0.35
N ARG A 78 -19.89 -8.15 -0.26
CA ARG A 78 -20.34 -8.06 -1.66
C ARG A 78 -21.33 -6.92 -1.89
N MET A 79 -22.14 -6.56 -0.90
CA MET A 79 -23.08 -5.44 -0.98
C MET A 79 -22.36 -4.07 -1.00
N ASN A 80 -21.09 -4.02 -0.60
CA ASN A 80 -20.28 -2.80 -0.57
C ASN A 80 -19.35 -2.70 -1.80
N LEU A 81 -19.64 -3.45 -2.86
CA LEU A 81 -18.90 -3.42 -4.12
C LEU A 81 -19.72 -2.72 -5.20
N SER A 82 -19.05 -2.01 -6.10
CA SER A 82 -19.69 -1.51 -7.32
C SER A 82 -20.17 -2.66 -8.20
N PRO A 83 -21.19 -2.44 -9.07
CA PRO A 83 -21.67 -3.46 -9.99
C PRO A 83 -20.57 -4.06 -10.89
N ALA A 84 -19.58 -3.25 -11.28
CA ALA A 84 -18.45 -3.68 -12.10
C ALA A 84 -17.57 -4.70 -11.37
N VAL A 85 -17.16 -4.37 -10.14
CA VAL A 85 -16.33 -5.25 -9.29
C VAL A 85 -17.10 -6.52 -8.91
N LEU A 86 -18.38 -6.39 -8.58
CA LEU A 86 -19.22 -7.53 -8.22
C LEU A 86 -19.38 -8.53 -9.37
N LYS A 87 -19.47 -8.05 -10.62
CA LYS A 87 -19.59 -8.90 -11.82
C LYS A 87 -18.34 -9.75 -12.07
N THR A 88 -17.17 -9.25 -11.67
CA THR A 88 -15.89 -9.96 -11.82
C THR A 88 -15.55 -10.87 -10.64
N LEU A 89 -16.25 -10.71 -9.50
CA LEU A 89 -15.99 -11.47 -8.29
C LEU A 89 -16.45 -12.92 -8.44
N LYS A 90 -15.55 -13.88 -8.21
CA LYS A 90 -15.90 -15.30 -8.12
C LYS A 90 -16.73 -15.57 -6.86
N THR A 91 -17.66 -16.51 -6.95
CA THR A 91 -18.45 -16.93 -5.78
C THR A 91 -17.57 -17.62 -4.76
N THR A 92 -17.65 -17.15 -3.52
CA THR A 92 -16.97 -17.67 -2.33
C THR A 92 -17.99 -17.97 -1.25
N LEU A 93 -17.63 -18.89 -0.33
CA LEU A 93 -18.53 -19.30 0.74
C LEU A 93 -18.32 -18.48 2.02
N TYR A 94 -17.08 -18.09 2.32
CA TYR A 94 -16.69 -17.50 3.60
C TYR A 94 -16.10 -16.09 3.45
N ALA A 95 -16.14 -15.32 4.53
CA ALA A 95 -15.75 -13.92 4.55
C ALA A 95 -14.27 -13.70 4.19
N ASP A 96 -13.37 -14.52 4.74
CA ASP A 96 -11.93 -14.49 4.46
C ASP A 96 -11.59 -14.77 3.00
N ASP A 97 -12.22 -15.78 2.38
CA ASP A 97 -12.10 -16.06 0.96
C ASP A 97 -12.62 -14.90 0.12
N THR A 98 -13.82 -14.40 0.46
CA THR A 98 -14.46 -13.28 -0.23
C THR A 98 -13.57 -12.05 -0.20
N PHE A 99 -13.06 -11.71 0.98
CA PHE A 99 -12.20 -10.57 1.21
C PHE A 99 -10.89 -10.70 0.45
N SER A 100 -10.24 -11.88 0.52
CA SER A 100 -8.99 -12.15 -0.21
C SER A 100 -9.16 -11.99 -1.72
N ILE A 101 -10.24 -12.50 -2.31
CA ILE A 101 -10.50 -12.33 -3.74
C ILE A 101 -10.76 -10.86 -4.09
N ILE A 102 -11.48 -10.10 -3.26
CA ILE A 102 -11.67 -8.66 -3.48
C ILE A 102 -10.30 -7.96 -3.52
N GLN A 103 -9.41 -8.25 -2.56
CA GLN A 103 -8.06 -7.68 -2.55
C GLN A 103 -7.29 -8.06 -3.81
N THR A 104 -7.31 -9.33 -4.22
CA THR A 104 -6.62 -9.79 -5.43
C THR A 104 -7.18 -9.14 -6.69
N LEU A 105 -8.49 -8.94 -6.76
CA LEU A 105 -9.14 -8.35 -7.92
C LEU A 105 -8.79 -6.86 -8.08
N ILE A 106 -8.74 -6.12 -6.98
CA ILE A 106 -8.50 -4.67 -7.02
C ILE A 106 -7.02 -4.34 -7.06
N LEU A 107 -6.20 -5.03 -6.27
CA LEU A 107 -4.78 -4.71 -6.11
C LEU A 107 -3.86 -5.63 -6.94
N GLY A 108 -4.42 -6.65 -7.59
CA GLY A 108 -3.64 -7.76 -8.15
C GLY A 108 -3.17 -8.72 -7.05
N ASP A 109 -2.31 -9.66 -7.42
CA ASP A 109 -1.71 -10.57 -6.45
C ASP A 109 -0.85 -9.78 -5.45
N MET A 110 -1.38 -9.60 -4.23
CA MET A 110 -0.72 -8.88 -3.14
C MET A 110 0.56 -9.55 -2.66
N SER A 111 0.82 -10.82 -3.02
CA SER A 111 2.13 -11.45 -2.80
C SER A 111 3.17 -11.00 -3.83
N VAL A 112 2.73 -10.59 -5.01
CA VAL A 112 3.58 -10.17 -6.13
C VAL A 112 3.74 -8.66 -6.19
N ARG A 113 2.71 -7.90 -5.82
CA ARG A 113 2.69 -6.43 -5.89
C ARG A 113 3.84 -5.77 -5.13
N PRO A 114 4.16 -6.10 -3.86
CA PRO A 114 5.31 -5.52 -3.17
C PRO A 114 6.62 -5.75 -3.93
N LYS A 115 6.81 -6.95 -4.49
CA LYS A 115 7.97 -7.31 -5.31
C LYS A 115 8.01 -6.53 -6.63
N GLN A 116 6.86 -6.30 -7.27
CA GLN A 116 6.76 -5.52 -8.51
C GLN A 116 7.05 -4.05 -8.26
N VAL A 117 6.45 -3.45 -7.24
CA VAL A 117 6.66 -2.03 -6.88
C VAL A 117 8.12 -1.82 -6.48
N TRP A 118 8.69 -2.69 -5.65
CA TRP A 118 10.11 -2.62 -5.28
C TRP A 118 11.02 -2.75 -6.51
N LYS A 119 10.79 -3.75 -7.37
CA LYS A 119 11.56 -3.92 -8.62
C LYS A 119 11.42 -2.70 -9.53
N LYS A 120 10.22 -2.13 -9.65
CA LYS A 120 9.95 -0.95 -10.46
C LYS A 120 10.72 0.24 -9.89
N ALA A 121 10.66 0.48 -8.58
CA ALA A 121 11.40 1.55 -7.92
C ALA A 121 12.92 1.45 -8.22
N ILE A 122 13.57 0.30 -7.94
CA ILE A 122 15.02 0.16 -8.14
C ILE A 122 15.47 0.13 -9.61
N SER A 123 14.55 -0.12 -10.55
CA SER A 123 14.82 -0.13 -12.00
C SER A 123 14.35 1.13 -12.71
N THR A 124 13.67 2.05 -12.01
CA THR A 124 13.30 3.35 -12.55
C THR A 124 14.56 4.14 -12.83
N ARG A 125 14.62 4.78 -13.99
CA ARG A 125 15.77 5.57 -14.46
C ARG A 125 15.32 6.95 -14.91
N ARG A 126 16.14 7.96 -14.68
CA ARG A 126 15.88 9.35 -15.07
C ARG A 126 15.61 9.47 -16.58
N CYS A 127 16.31 8.71 -17.40
CA CYS A 127 16.16 8.73 -18.87
C CYS A 127 14.79 8.25 -19.40
N GLN A 128 13.96 7.63 -18.56
CA GLN A 128 12.62 7.17 -18.93
C GLN A 128 11.58 8.31 -18.91
N PHE A 129 11.95 9.50 -18.44
CA PHE A 129 11.06 10.63 -18.23
C PHE A 129 11.46 11.83 -19.07
N ALA A 130 10.48 12.66 -19.46
CA ALA A 130 10.77 13.87 -20.23
C ALA A 130 11.48 14.91 -19.36
N THR A 131 11.10 15.01 -18.08
CA THR A 131 11.66 15.98 -17.13
C THR A 131 12.24 15.32 -15.88
N VAL A 132 13.15 16.03 -15.20
CA VAL A 132 13.70 15.57 -13.91
C VAL A 132 12.59 15.58 -12.86
N GLU A 133 11.68 16.57 -12.90
CA GLU A 133 10.55 16.69 -11.97
C GLU A 133 9.62 15.48 -12.02
N GLU A 134 9.23 15.04 -13.23
CA GLU A 134 8.40 13.85 -13.41
C GLU A 134 9.08 12.59 -12.87
N TYR A 135 10.39 12.46 -13.10
CA TYR A 135 11.19 11.35 -12.57
C TYR A 135 11.19 11.36 -11.04
N VAL A 136 11.53 12.50 -10.41
CA VAL A 136 11.63 12.63 -8.95
C VAL A 136 10.29 12.31 -8.28
N GLU A 137 9.19 12.85 -8.80
CA GLU A 137 7.86 12.62 -8.24
C GLU A 137 7.44 11.15 -8.38
N THR A 138 7.64 10.57 -9.56
CA THR A 138 7.31 9.16 -9.79
C THR A 138 8.14 8.23 -8.91
N PHE A 139 9.44 8.49 -8.79
CA PHE A 139 10.34 7.70 -7.96
C PHE A 139 9.97 7.81 -6.47
N ARG A 140 9.68 9.02 -5.98
CA ARG A 140 9.22 9.25 -4.61
C ARG A 140 7.96 8.46 -4.28
N LEU A 141 6.96 8.47 -5.18
CA LEU A 141 5.72 7.72 -5.01
C LEU A 141 5.97 6.20 -4.97
N LEU A 142 6.86 5.68 -5.82
CA LEU A 142 7.20 4.26 -5.83
C LEU A 142 7.91 3.81 -4.54
N VAL A 143 8.79 4.63 -3.98
CA VAL A 143 9.46 4.36 -2.70
C VAL A 143 8.43 4.35 -1.57
N HIS A 144 7.55 5.35 -1.51
CA HIS A 144 6.47 5.40 -0.52
C HIS A 144 5.55 4.18 -0.61
N GLU A 145 5.11 3.82 -1.81
CA GLU A 145 4.25 2.65 -2.04
C GLU A 145 4.95 1.36 -1.62
N ALA A 146 6.24 1.18 -1.92
CA ALA A 146 7.01 0.01 -1.51
C ALA A 146 7.09 -0.13 0.01
N ASN A 147 7.31 0.99 0.72
CA ASN A 147 7.35 1.03 2.18
C ASN A 147 5.98 0.70 2.80
N VAL A 148 4.89 1.27 2.28
CA VAL A 148 3.51 0.95 2.70
C VAL A 148 3.19 -0.53 2.48
N LEU A 149 3.69 -1.12 1.39
CA LEU A 149 3.52 -2.54 1.07
C LEU A 149 4.48 -3.49 1.80
N LYS A 150 5.24 -3.00 2.80
CA LYS A 150 6.22 -3.77 3.58
C LYS A 150 7.33 -4.41 2.75
N ALA A 151 7.67 -3.82 1.60
CA ALA A 151 8.86 -4.14 0.82
C ALA A 151 9.81 -2.92 0.88
N PRO A 152 10.44 -2.67 2.04
CA PRO A 152 11.05 -1.38 2.31
C PRO A 152 12.22 -1.08 1.38
N ILE A 153 12.29 0.18 0.96
CA ILE A 153 13.48 0.82 0.40
C ILE A 153 13.90 1.85 1.43
N SER A 154 15.04 1.65 2.09
CA SER A 154 15.53 2.60 3.09
C SER A 154 15.74 3.98 2.46
N GLY A 155 15.58 5.05 3.25
CA GLY A 155 15.80 6.41 2.77
C GLY A 155 17.20 6.57 2.18
N TYR A 156 18.20 5.92 2.78
CA TYR A 156 19.58 5.90 2.28
C TYR A 156 19.68 5.28 0.87
N CYS A 157 19.11 4.08 0.68
CA CYS A 157 19.12 3.44 -0.64
C CYS A 157 18.37 4.28 -1.68
N ALA A 158 17.23 4.85 -1.31
CA ALA A 158 16.46 5.74 -2.19
C ALA A 158 17.25 7.00 -2.56
N ALA A 159 17.95 7.61 -1.60
CA ALA A 159 18.79 8.78 -1.82
C ALA A 159 19.95 8.48 -2.77
N MET A 160 20.67 7.38 -2.59
CA MET A 160 21.78 7.01 -3.47
C MET A 160 21.33 6.72 -4.90
N LEU A 161 20.17 6.07 -5.07
CA LEU A 161 19.57 5.85 -6.39
C LEU A 161 19.18 7.19 -7.04
N LEU A 162 18.49 8.06 -6.31
CA LEU A 162 18.08 9.38 -6.79
C LEU A 162 19.28 10.22 -7.22
N LEU A 163 20.30 10.33 -6.36
CA LEU A 163 21.50 11.15 -6.58
C LEU A 163 22.31 10.66 -7.78
N GLY A 164 22.44 9.34 -7.95
CA GLY A 164 23.07 8.74 -9.11
C GLY A 164 22.39 9.12 -10.43
N GLU A 165 21.06 9.12 -10.45
CA GLU A 165 20.27 9.37 -11.65
C GLU A 165 20.17 10.87 -12.01
N VAL A 166 20.19 11.79 -11.04
CA VAL A 166 20.17 13.25 -11.29
C VAL A 166 21.55 13.87 -11.48
N ARG A 167 22.63 13.11 -11.25
CA ARG A 167 24.01 13.60 -11.35
C ARG A 167 24.33 14.15 -12.75
N GLY A 168 23.73 13.60 -13.80
CA GLY A 168 23.93 14.07 -15.17
C GLY A 168 23.54 15.54 -15.36
N GLU A 169 22.46 15.97 -14.73
CA GLU A 169 21.93 17.33 -14.85
C GLU A 169 22.42 18.30 -13.78
N MET A 170 22.84 17.79 -12.61
CA MET A 170 23.28 18.60 -11.46
C MET A 170 24.48 17.97 -10.72
N PRO A 171 25.64 17.84 -11.37
CA PRO A 171 26.75 17.02 -10.86
C PRO A 171 27.34 17.53 -9.54
N LEU A 172 27.57 18.85 -9.40
CA LEU A 172 28.13 19.43 -8.18
C LEU A 172 27.17 19.31 -7.00
N TRP A 173 25.88 19.56 -7.24
CA TRP A 173 24.86 19.46 -6.19
C TRP A 173 24.70 18.00 -5.74
N ALA A 174 24.62 17.06 -6.68
CA ALA A 174 24.50 15.64 -6.36
C ALA A 174 25.69 15.14 -5.54
N CYS A 175 26.92 15.49 -5.94
CA CYS A 175 28.15 15.16 -5.20
C CYS A 175 28.14 15.71 -3.76
N LEU A 176 27.72 16.97 -3.58
CA LEU A 176 27.62 17.57 -2.25
C LEU A 176 26.55 16.89 -1.38
N MET A 177 25.43 16.46 -1.97
CA MET A 177 24.40 15.74 -1.22
C MET A 177 24.85 14.34 -0.86
N GLU A 178 25.54 13.62 -1.77
CA GLU A 178 26.10 12.30 -1.46
C GLU A 178 27.04 12.36 -0.26
N LEU A 179 27.97 13.33 -0.23
CA LEU A 179 28.86 13.54 0.92
C LEU A 179 28.10 13.78 2.23
N LYS A 180 27.00 14.55 2.17
CA LYS A 180 26.15 14.80 3.35
C LYS A 180 25.38 13.55 3.80
N VAL A 181 24.95 12.72 2.84
CA VAL A 181 24.20 11.49 3.11
C VAL A 181 25.11 10.39 3.63
N THR A 182 26.35 10.29 3.14
CA THR A 182 27.29 9.25 3.55
C THR A 182 28.01 9.57 4.86
N GLY A 183 28.19 10.86 5.22
CA GLY A 183 28.87 11.27 6.46
C GLY A 183 30.30 10.70 6.62
N ASP A 184 30.95 11.02 7.74
CA ASP A 184 32.23 10.41 8.17
C ASP A 184 32.04 9.30 9.22
N GLU A 185 30.81 9.11 9.74
CA GLU A 185 30.42 8.07 10.70
C GLU A 185 29.46 7.04 10.07
N GLU A 186 29.21 5.91 10.74
CA GLU A 186 28.35 4.81 10.26
C GLU A 186 27.08 5.31 9.55
N PRO A 187 26.63 4.64 8.47
CA PRO A 187 25.52 5.11 7.64
C PRO A 187 24.30 5.41 8.51
N VAL A 188 24.04 6.70 8.71
CA VAL A 188 22.90 7.19 9.49
C VAL A 188 21.64 6.63 8.86
N GLU A 189 20.75 6.06 9.67
CA GLU A 189 19.43 5.63 9.21
C GLU A 189 18.67 6.84 8.67
N MET A 190 18.77 7.07 7.35
CA MET A 190 17.97 8.10 6.69
C MET A 190 16.50 7.66 6.67
N THR A 191 15.67 8.46 7.32
CA THR A 191 14.22 8.31 7.36
C THR A 191 13.57 8.65 6.03
N GLU A 192 12.33 8.20 5.84
CA GLU A 192 11.54 8.55 4.66
C GLU A 192 11.29 10.07 4.55
N THR A 193 11.16 10.76 5.68
CA THR A 193 11.03 12.22 5.74
C THR A 193 12.27 12.93 5.21
N GLU A 194 13.45 12.47 5.59
CA GLU A 194 14.72 13.03 5.11
C GLU A 194 14.92 12.79 3.62
N PHE A 195 14.56 11.59 3.12
CA PHE A 195 14.52 11.32 1.69
C PHE A 195 13.52 12.24 0.96
N GLY A 196 12.34 12.47 1.55
CA GLY A 196 11.37 13.44 1.04
C GLY A 196 11.95 14.84 0.93
N GLY A 197 12.70 15.29 1.95
CA GLY A 197 13.43 16.56 1.93
C GLY A 197 14.48 16.63 0.82
N LEU A 198 15.18 15.52 0.53
CA LEU A 198 16.14 15.46 -0.57
C LEU A 198 15.44 15.60 -1.94
N CYS A 199 14.28 14.96 -2.12
CA CYS A 199 13.46 15.12 -3.34
C CYS A 199 13.07 16.59 -3.56
N GLU A 200 12.57 17.26 -2.52
CA GLU A 200 12.25 18.70 -2.58
C GLU A 200 13.50 19.56 -2.88
N GLY A 201 14.67 19.15 -2.39
CA GLY A 201 15.96 19.76 -2.72
C GLY A 201 16.26 19.74 -4.22
N VAL A 202 16.06 18.60 -4.89
CA VAL A 202 16.20 18.47 -6.36
C VAL A 202 15.26 19.44 -7.07
N LEU A 203 13.97 19.43 -6.70
CA LEU A 203 12.96 20.29 -7.30
C LEU A 203 13.29 21.78 -7.11
N GLY A 204 13.84 22.14 -5.95
CA GLY A 204 14.35 23.48 -5.65
C GLY A 204 15.47 23.92 -6.60
N GLN A 205 16.46 23.05 -6.85
CA GLN A 205 17.56 23.35 -7.78
C GLN A 205 17.09 23.58 -9.21
N LEU A 206 16.12 22.79 -9.68
CA LEU A 206 15.56 22.94 -11.02
C LEU A 206 14.82 24.28 -11.19
N ARG A 207 14.17 24.78 -10.13
CA ARG A 207 13.54 26.10 -10.12
C ARG A 207 14.58 27.22 -10.20
N VAL A 208 15.70 27.09 -9.48
CA VAL A 208 16.80 28.06 -9.53
C VAL A 208 17.45 28.08 -10.92
N LYS A 209 17.75 26.92 -11.49
CA LYS A 209 18.34 26.79 -12.83
C LYS A 209 17.47 27.48 -13.89
N ARG A 210 16.16 27.21 -13.91
CA ARG A 210 15.22 27.84 -14.85
C ARG A 210 15.16 29.36 -14.71
N ARG A 211 15.24 29.89 -13.47
CA ARG A 211 15.28 31.34 -13.24
C ARG A 211 16.53 31.98 -13.82
N ILE A 212 17.69 31.34 -13.67
CA ILE A 212 18.95 31.86 -14.23
C ILE A 212 18.88 31.86 -15.76
N GLU A 213 18.42 30.75 -16.35
CA GLU A 213 18.26 30.63 -17.81
C GLU A 213 17.26 31.63 -18.39
N ALA A 214 16.22 32.02 -17.64
CA ALA A 214 15.25 33.03 -18.07
C ALA A 214 15.74 34.48 -17.94
N VAL A 215 16.80 34.73 -17.15
CA VAL A 215 17.42 36.06 -16.99
C VAL A 215 18.56 36.26 -17.99
N CYS A 216 19.18 35.17 -18.46
CA CYS A 216 20.31 35.21 -19.38
C CYS A 216 19.92 35.09 -20.86
N ASN A 217 18.64 34.84 -21.19
CA ASN A 217 18.07 34.86 -22.54
C ASN A 217 17.19 36.09 -22.73
#